data_AF-A0A957L8G2-F1
#
_entry.id   AF-A0A957L8G2-F1
#
_cell.length_a   1.000
_cell.length_b   1.000
_cell.length_c   1.000
_cell.angle_alpha   90.00
_cell.angle_beta   90.00
_cell.angle_gamma   90.00
#
_symmetry.space_group_name_H-M   'P 1'
#
loop_
_entity.id
_entity.type
_entity.pdbx_description
1 polymer ?
#
loop_
_entity_poly.entity_id
_entity_poly.type
_entity_poly.pdbx_seq_one_letter_code
_entity_poly.pdbx_strand_id
1 'polypeptide(L)'
;MPPPVLANTQNIVAQGQALGRNPRAFAVIGDSTVEQPHFLTRFEAGNGPYNLGDYAYLQRTIDYFAGSFGRDSTAVRIGLHSWTAFDPLWADKTRCAPNEGSVPCELRLHNPAVVLIRLGSNDVGVPQLYEDNMRL
;
A
#
# COMPACT_ATOMS: atom_id res chain seq x y z
N MET A 1 23.38 1.51 -5.07
CA MET A 1 22.93 1.25 -3.69
C MET A 1 24.14 0.79 -2.88
N PRO A 2 24.42 1.34 -1.69
CA PRO A 2 25.53 0.88 -0.85
C PRO A 2 25.41 -0.61 -0.51
N PRO A 3 26.51 -1.38 -0.44
CA PRO A 3 26.45 -2.82 -0.17
C PRO A 3 25.63 -3.21 1.08
N PRO A 4 25.72 -2.50 2.22
CA PRO A 4 24.91 -2.82 3.40
C PRO A 4 23.40 -2.65 3.17
N VAL A 5 22.99 -1.67 2.36
CA VAL A 5 21.58 -1.42 2.04
C VAL A 5 21.02 -2.54 1.15
N LEU A 6 21.82 -3.01 0.19
CA LEU A 6 21.45 -4.14 -0.66
C LEU A 6 21.27 -5.43 0.18
N ALA A 7 22.24 -5.74 1.05
CA ALA A 7 22.18 -6.89 1.92
C ALA A 7 20.95 -6.84 2.85
N ASN A 8 20.68 -5.68 3.46
CA ASN A 8 19.51 -5.49 4.30
C ASN A 8 18.20 -5.69 3.53
N THR A 9 18.11 -5.15 2.31
CA THR A 9 16.92 -5.32 1.44
C THR A 9 16.68 -6.78 1.10
N GLN A 10 17.74 -7.53 0.79
CA GLN A 10 17.65 -8.98 0.53
C GLN A 10 17.15 -9.75 1.75
N ASN A 11 17.64 -9.40 2.95
CA ASN A 11 17.18 -10.01 4.20
C ASN A 11 15.68 -9.76 4.46
N ILE A 12 15.20 -8.53 4.22
CA ILE A 12 13.78 -8.18 4.35
C ILE A 12 12.93 -9.03 3.41
N VAL A 13 13.36 -9.20 2.15
CA VAL A 13 12.63 -10.04 1.18
C VAL A 13 12.62 -11.51 1.61
N ALA A 14 13.76 -12.05 2.04
CA ALA A 14 13.85 -13.44 2.50
C ALA A 14 12.97 -13.69 3.75
N GLN A 15 12.95 -12.75 4.68
CA GLN A 15 12.08 -12.81 5.85
C GLN A 15 10.59 -12.75 5.45
N GLY A 16 10.22 -11.86 4.52
CA GLY A 16 8.86 -11.78 4.01
C GLY A 16 8.40 -13.09 3.37
N GLN A 17 9.28 -13.75 2.60
CA GLN A 17 9.01 -15.07 2.02
C GLN A 17 8.82 -16.14 3.11
N ALA A 18 9.68 -16.17 4.14
CA ALA A 18 9.55 -17.10 5.27
C ALA A 18 8.25 -16.88 6.05
N LEU A 19 7.74 -15.66 6.10
CA LEU A 19 6.44 -15.30 6.70
C LEU A 19 5.25 -15.58 5.78
N GLY A 20 5.47 -16.09 4.57
CA GLY A 20 4.41 -16.43 3.61
C GLY A 20 3.77 -15.23 2.92
N ARG A 21 4.45 -14.07 2.84
CA ARG A 21 3.95 -12.90 2.11
C ARG A 21 3.77 -13.24 0.64
N ASN A 22 2.66 -12.82 0.03
CA ASN A 22 2.39 -13.09 -1.37
C ASN A 22 3.29 -12.22 -2.26
N PRO A 23 4.27 -12.80 -2.98
CA PRO A 23 5.21 -12.03 -3.78
C PRO A 23 4.54 -11.36 -4.99
N ARG A 24 3.30 -11.72 -5.33
CA ARG A 24 2.52 -11.22 -6.46
C ARG A 24 1.47 -10.17 -6.05
N ALA A 25 1.50 -9.72 -4.79
CA ALA A 25 0.55 -8.74 -4.27
C ALA A 25 1.28 -7.50 -3.74
N PHE A 26 0.72 -6.33 -4.06
CA PHE A 26 1.03 -5.09 -3.35
C PHE A 26 -0.23 -4.51 -2.69
N ALA A 27 -0.06 -3.84 -1.56
CA ALA A 27 -1.11 -3.00 -0.96
C ALA A 27 -0.83 -1.53 -1.19
N VAL A 28 -1.88 -0.72 -1.12
CA VAL A 28 -1.79 0.75 -1.07
C VAL A 28 -2.21 1.22 0.31
N ILE A 29 -1.40 2.09 0.92
CA ILE A 29 -1.74 2.82 2.14
C ILE A 29 -1.77 4.31 1.78
N GLY A 30 -2.86 5.00 2.12
CA GLY A 30 -2.92 6.42 1.84
C GLY A 30 -4.24 7.10 2.14
N ASP A 31 -4.35 8.33 1.64
CA ASP A 31 -5.53 9.17 1.80
C ASP A 31 -6.37 9.25 0.49
N SER A 32 -7.23 10.26 0.38
CA SER A 32 -8.06 10.50 -0.80
C SER A 32 -7.26 10.65 -2.10
N THR A 33 -5.96 10.95 -2.04
CA THR A 33 -5.11 11.11 -3.23
C THR A 33 -4.78 9.79 -3.93
N VAL A 34 -5.06 8.66 -3.27
CA VAL A 34 -4.88 7.30 -3.81
C VAL A 34 -6.14 6.45 -3.76
N GLU A 35 -7.29 7.07 -3.53
CA GLU A 35 -8.58 6.39 -3.47
C GLU A 35 -8.93 5.72 -4.80
N GLN A 36 -9.64 4.60 -4.71
CA GLN A 36 -10.29 4.00 -5.85
C GLN A 36 -11.54 4.80 -6.28
N PRO A 37 -11.88 4.83 -7.59
CA PRO A 37 -11.20 4.19 -8.70
C PRO A 37 -10.05 5.04 -9.29
N HIS A 38 -9.67 6.15 -8.69
CA HIS A 38 -8.91 7.22 -9.35
C HIS A 38 -7.39 7.02 -9.43
N PHE A 39 -6.82 6.11 -8.64
CA PHE A 39 -5.36 5.93 -8.58
C PHE A 39 -4.80 4.92 -9.59
N LEU A 40 -4.88 3.63 -9.27
CA LEU A 40 -4.23 2.56 -10.05
C LEU A 40 -5.21 1.63 -10.78
N THR A 41 -6.50 1.76 -10.49
CA THR A 41 -7.58 0.89 -10.96
C THR A 41 -7.60 0.68 -12.48
N ARG A 42 -7.14 1.68 -13.25
CA ARG A 42 -7.07 1.63 -14.72
C ARG A 42 -6.24 0.45 -15.24
N PHE A 43 -5.25 -0.01 -14.48
CA PHE A 43 -4.34 -1.09 -14.86
C PHE A 43 -4.83 -2.48 -14.42
N GLU A 44 -5.96 -2.57 -13.72
CA GLU A 44 -6.55 -3.85 -13.36
C GLU A 44 -7.25 -4.50 -14.57
N ALA A 45 -7.21 -5.83 -14.63
CA ALA A 45 -7.91 -6.58 -15.65
C ALA A 45 -9.41 -6.25 -15.63
N GLY A 46 -9.97 -5.90 -16.79
CA GLY A 46 -11.39 -5.57 -16.93
C GLY A 46 -11.75 -4.08 -16.76
N ASN A 47 -10.83 -3.20 -16.34
CA ASN A 47 -11.09 -1.75 -16.23
C ASN A 47 -10.87 -0.96 -17.53
N GLY A 48 -11.14 -1.63 -18.66
CA GLY A 48 -11.04 -1.11 -20.03
C GLY A 48 -9.59 -0.93 -20.53
N PRO A 49 -9.42 -0.39 -21.75
CA PRO A 49 -8.11 -0.28 -22.38
C PRO A 49 -7.26 0.84 -21.77
N TYR A 50 -5.96 0.61 -21.62
CA TYR A 50 -4.96 1.62 -21.34
C TYR A 50 -3.84 1.56 -22.40
N ASN A 51 -3.09 2.65 -22.54
CA ASN A 51 -1.92 2.72 -23.42
C ASN A 51 -0.71 3.18 -22.59
N LEU A 52 0.34 2.37 -22.55
CA LEU A 52 1.56 2.67 -21.79
C LEU A 52 2.54 3.57 -22.55
N GLY A 53 2.34 3.79 -23.86
CA GLY A 53 3.26 4.57 -24.70
C GLY A 53 4.70 4.07 -24.57
N ASP A 54 5.62 4.99 -24.30
CA ASP A 54 7.05 4.71 -24.11
C ASP A 54 7.34 3.83 -22.87
N TYR A 55 6.36 3.65 -21.98
CA TYR A 55 6.47 2.84 -20.77
C TYR A 55 5.97 1.40 -20.97
N ALA A 56 5.92 0.90 -22.20
CA ALA A 56 5.49 -0.47 -22.50
C ALA A 56 6.22 -1.55 -21.67
N TYR A 57 7.47 -1.28 -21.22
CA TYR A 57 8.23 -2.15 -20.33
C TYR A 57 7.54 -2.38 -18.96
N LEU A 58 6.63 -1.50 -18.53
CA LEU A 58 5.86 -1.65 -17.30
C LEU A 58 4.76 -2.70 -17.40
N GLN A 59 4.42 -3.18 -18.61
CA GLN A 59 3.42 -4.23 -18.77
C GLN A 59 3.75 -5.47 -17.92
N ARG A 60 5.04 -5.85 -17.86
CA ARG A 60 5.49 -6.95 -17.02
C ARG A 60 5.17 -6.73 -15.54
N THR A 61 5.26 -5.49 -15.04
CA THR A 61 4.93 -5.14 -13.66
C THR A 61 3.42 -5.20 -13.42
N ILE A 62 2.63 -4.74 -14.39
CA ILE A 62 1.16 -4.83 -14.35
C ILE A 62 0.73 -6.30 -14.30
N ASP A 63 1.25 -7.13 -15.19
CA ASP A 63 0.99 -8.57 -15.19
C ASP A 63 1.47 -9.24 -13.91
N TYR A 64 2.59 -8.75 -13.35
CA TYR A 64 3.17 -9.31 -12.13
C TYR A 64 2.26 -9.10 -10.90
N PHE A 65 1.60 -7.96 -10.81
CA PHE A 65 0.76 -7.58 -9.67
C PHE A 65 -0.74 -7.55 -9.98
N ALA A 66 -1.18 -8.24 -11.03
CA ALA A 66 -2.59 -8.37 -11.39
C ALA A 66 -3.45 -8.76 -10.17
N GLY A 67 -4.61 -8.11 -10.00
CA GLY A 67 -5.46 -8.22 -8.81
C GLY A 67 -5.15 -7.23 -7.69
N SER A 68 -4.01 -6.53 -7.73
CA SER A 68 -3.67 -5.50 -6.72
C SER A 68 -4.05 -4.08 -7.15
N PHE A 69 -4.15 -3.80 -8.45
CA PHE A 69 -4.39 -2.45 -8.98
C PHE A 69 -5.83 -1.98 -8.74
N GLY A 70 -6.77 -2.92 -8.82
CA GLY A 70 -8.19 -2.69 -8.59
C GLY A 70 -8.64 -2.98 -7.16
N ARG A 71 -7.73 -3.14 -6.20
CA ARG A 71 -8.10 -3.46 -4.82
C ARG A 71 -8.55 -2.24 -4.02
N ASP A 72 -9.71 -2.36 -3.39
CA ASP A 72 -10.20 -1.43 -2.37
C ASP A 72 -9.52 -1.72 -1.03
N SER A 73 -8.41 -1.03 -0.77
CA SER A 73 -7.58 -1.22 0.42
C SER A 73 -8.25 -0.67 1.67
N THR A 74 -8.32 -1.45 2.76
CA THR A 74 -8.82 -0.93 4.06
C THR A 74 -7.89 0.12 4.66
N ALA A 75 -6.67 0.24 4.13
CA ALA A 75 -5.67 1.22 4.53
C ALA A 75 -5.66 2.48 3.65
N VAL A 76 -6.69 2.67 2.81
CA VAL A 76 -6.95 3.92 2.10
C VAL A 76 -8.23 4.55 2.66
N ARG A 77 -8.14 5.77 3.18
CA ARG A 77 -9.32 6.52 3.64
C ARG A 77 -9.23 8.00 3.35
N ILE A 78 -10.34 8.61 2.96
CA ILE A 78 -10.44 10.06 2.81
C ILE A 78 -10.10 10.73 4.15
N GLY A 79 -9.16 11.68 4.13
CA GLY A 79 -8.71 12.39 5.33
C GLY A 79 -7.75 11.61 6.23
N LEU A 80 -7.20 10.48 5.78
CA LEU A 80 -6.26 9.71 6.59
C LEU A 80 -4.97 10.51 6.82
N HIS A 81 -4.57 10.59 8.09
CA HIS A 81 -3.31 11.14 8.57
C HIS A 81 -2.33 10.02 8.92
N SER A 82 -1.03 10.32 8.96
CA SER A 82 -0.01 9.33 9.37
C SER A 82 -0.29 8.74 10.76
N TRP A 83 -0.75 9.55 11.72
CA TRP A 83 -1.06 9.10 13.09
C TRP A 83 -2.34 8.26 13.21
N THR A 84 -3.23 8.34 12.23
CA THR A 84 -4.49 7.56 12.24
C THR A 84 -4.39 6.22 11.52
N ALA A 85 -3.32 5.98 10.74
CA ALA A 85 -3.19 4.79 9.89
C ALA A 85 -3.21 3.47 10.69
N PHE A 86 -2.74 3.50 11.94
CA PHE A 86 -2.71 2.35 12.86
C PHE A 86 -3.78 2.41 13.95
N ASP A 87 -4.55 3.49 14.04
CA ASP A 87 -5.58 3.65 15.06
C ASP A 87 -6.81 2.78 14.74
N PRO A 88 -7.18 1.82 15.60
CA PRO A 88 -8.36 0.99 15.39
C PRO A 88 -9.67 1.79 15.28
N LEU A 89 -9.76 2.99 15.84
CA LEU A 89 -10.94 3.85 15.70
C LEU A 89 -11.24 4.20 14.23
N TRP A 90 -10.20 4.28 13.40
CA TRP A 90 -10.30 4.62 11.98
C TRP A 90 -10.41 3.40 11.06
N ALA A 91 -10.33 2.18 11.60
CA ALA A 91 -10.41 0.96 10.82
C ALA A 91 -11.83 0.63 10.35
N ASP A 92 -11.92 -0.10 9.23
CA ASP A 92 -13.21 -0.61 8.73
C ASP A 92 -13.78 -1.67 9.69
N LYS A 93 -14.82 -1.32 10.44
CA LYS A 93 -15.43 -2.23 11.41
C LYS A 93 -16.11 -3.45 10.79
N THR A 94 -16.34 -3.46 9.48
CA THR A 94 -16.96 -4.59 8.76
C THR A 94 -15.92 -5.57 8.21
N ARG A 95 -14.69 -5.11 7.97
CA ARG A 95 -13.59 -5.91 7.35
C ARG A 95 -12.46 -6.22 8.32
N CYS A 96 -12.25 -5.37 9.31
CA CYS A 96 -11.15 -5.45 10.27
C CYS A 96 -11.59 -6.10 11.58
N ALA A 97 -10.66 -6.79 12.24
CA ALA A 97 -10.90 -7.41 13.52
C ALA A 97 -11.09 -6.35 14.63
N PRO A 98 -11.74 -6.69 15.76
CA PRO A 98 -11.79 -5.80 16.91
C PRO A 98 -10.39 -5.35 17.34
N ASN A 99 -10.22 -4.04 17.59
CA ASN A 99 -8.95 -3.42 17.95
C ASN A 99 -7.83 -3.53 16.89
N GLU A 100 -8.15 -3.87 15.64
CA GLU A 100 -7.21 -3.87 14.53
C GLU A 100 -7.20 -2.51 13.82
N GLY A 101 -6.02 -1.93 13.59
CA GLY A 101 -5.84 -0.72 12.78
C GLY A 101 -5.99 -0.98 11.27
N SER A 102 -6.20 0.08 10.48
CA SER A 102 -6.40 0.00 9.02
C SER A 102 -5.25 -0.68 8.28
N VAL A 103 -4.00 -0.35 8.63
CA VAL A 103 -2.80 -0.94 8.02
C VAL A 103 -2.63 -2.43 8.37
N PRO A 104 -2.61 -2.85 9.65
CA PRO A 104 -2.58 -4.27 10.00
C PRO A 104 -3.70 -5.09 9.34
N CYS A 105 -4.90 -4.52 9.29
CA CYS A 105 -6.06 -5.13 8.63
C CYS A 105 -5.81 -5.39 7.14
N GLU A 106 -5.29 -4.41 6.41
CA GLU A 106 -4.98 -4.60 4.98
C GLU A 106 -3.87 -5.64 4.79
N LEU A 107 -2.82 -5.61 5.63
CA LEU A 107 -1.73 -6.58 5.57
C LEU A 107 -2.19 -8.01 5.90
N ARG A 108 -3.23 -8.17 6.72
CA ARG A 108 -3.85 -9.47 7.01
C ARG A 108 -4.75 -9.93 5.86
N LEU A 109 -5.58 -9.04 5.33
CA LEU A 109 -6.56 -9.37 4.29
C LEU A 109 -5.91 -9.62 2.92
N HIS A 110 -4.86 -8.88 2.57
CA HIS A 110 -4.22 -8.94 1.26
C HIS A 110 -2.88 -9.67 1.24
N ASN A 111 -2.24 -9.80 2.42
CA ASN A 111 -0.95 -10.46 2.59
C ASN A 111 0.13 -10.06 1.55
N PRO A 112 0.37 -8.75 1.32
CA PRO A 112 1.24 -8.29 0.23
C PRO A 112 2.72 -8.44 0.57
N ALA A 113 3.57 -8.56 -0.45
CA ALA A 113 5.02 -8.47 -0.31
C ALA A 113 5.56 -7.04 -0.50
N VAL A 114 4.76 -6.16 -1.13
CA VAL A 114 5.12 -4.76 -1.40
C VAL A 114 4.01 -3.85 -0.90
N VAL A 115 4.36 -2.68 -0.39
CA VAL A 115 3.39 -1.68 0.03
C VAL A 115 3.76 -0.33 -0.59
N LEU A 116 2.78 0.29 -1.25
CA LEU A 116 2.89 1.65 -1.76
C LEU A 116 2.27 2.59 -0.74
N ILE A 117 3.08 3.47 -0.15
CA ILE A 117 2.63 4.41 0.87
C ILE A 117 2.58 5.81 0.27
N ARG A 118 1.40 6.42 0.27
CA ARG A 118 1.19 7.82 -0.11
C ARG A 118 0.32 8.50 0.93
N LEU A 119 0.99 9.10 1.91
CA LEU A 119 0.42 9.88 3.00
C LEU A 119 1.12 11.25 3.06
N GLY A 120 0.57 12.17 3.84
CA GLY A 120 1.20 13.47 4.11
C GLY A 120 0.43 14.67 3.58
N SER A 121 -0.53 14.50 2.66
CA SER A 121 -1.33 15.63 2.16
C SER A 121 -2.20 16.25 3.26
N ASN A 122 -2.74 15.44 4.17
CA ASN A 122 -3.48 15.94 5.34
C ASN A 122 -2.55 16.44 6.46
N ASP A 123 -1.28 16.03 6.47
CA ASP A 123 -0.33 16.33 7.54
C ASP A 123 0.47 17.62 7.32
N VAL A 124 0.24 18.35 6.22
CA VAL A 124 0.98 19.57 5.82
C VAL A 124 1.04 20.63 6.93
N GLY A 125 -0.03 20.76 7.73
CA GLY A 125 -0.07 21.71 8.85
C GLY A 125 0.76 21.30 10.08
N VAL A 126 1.21 20.05 10.15
CA VAL A 126 1.89 19.45 11.31
C VAL A 126 2.98 18.45 10.86
N PRO A 127 3.99 18.89 10.08
CA PRO A 127 4.98 17.99 9.47
C PRO A 127 5.80 17.18 10.50
N GLN A 128 5.98 17.70 11.71
CA GLN A 128 6.65 16.95 12.78
C GLN A 128 5.86 15.68 13.17
N LEU A 129 4.53 15.78 13.26
CA LEU A 129 3.69 14.61 13.54
C LEU A 129 3.74 13.61 12.38
N TYR A 130 3.87 14.08 11.13
CA TYR A 130 4.12 13.17 10.02
C TYR A 130 5.41 12.38 10.22
N GLU A 131 6.53 13.05 10.50
CA GLU A 131 7.82 12.40 10.71
C GLU A 131 7.79 11.41 11.88
N ASP A 132 7.22 11.81 13.02
CA ASP A 132 7.19 10.98 14.23
C ASP A 132 6.40 9.68 14.00
N ASN A 133 5.29 9.76 13.25
CA ASN A 133 4.44 8.59 12.99
C ASN A 133 4.91 7.73 11.81
N MET A 134 5.79 8.24 10.94
CA MET A 134 6.36 7.47 9.82
C MET A 134 7.67 6.75 10.17
N ARG A 135 8.24 7.00 11.35
CA ARG A 135 9.49 6.39 11.84
C ARG A 135 9.30 5.26 12.84
N LEU A 136 8.05 4.83 13.07
CA LEU A 136 7.67 3.76 14.00
C LEU A 136 8.39 2.43 13.70
#